data_AF-I7CTE7-F1
#
_entry.id   AF-I7CTE7-F1
#
_cell.length_a   1.000
_cell.length_b   1.000
_cell.length_c   1.000
_cell.angle_alpha   90.00
_cell.angle_beta   90.00
_cell.angle_gamma   90.00
#
_symmetry.space_group_name_H-M   'P 1'
#
loop_
_entity.id
_entity.type
_entity.pdbx_description
1 polymer ?
#
loop_
_entity_poly.entity_id
_entity_poly.type
_entity_poly.pdbx_seq_one_letter_code
_entity_poly.pdbx_strand_id
1 'polypeptide(L)'
;MGRTAVLMLLLLVAATDAQVFSVPLDANSTFSWTVNYATETVSVEVHSPATHKDLWVAVGFSDYGELEGADLCVLWRDWRGRTHFQDTWVAKDGRLSVDSQQDCLGFRHVQKHDVIKFTFTRRFDTCDPQQQDYILEEGTTHIVWARGRGPLFRLEGLDVPETAQSHGFQRAQLLKNLAPSSPHPPDTWHHDVTNSDVHVPDDDTTYWCRVHRLPAALRTKHHVVQYEATITPGNEALVHHIEVFHCEAPPHEDVPAYEGPCEGPERPPATRVCKRVLAAWAMGALPFSYPEEAGLPIGGLDFNPYVMLEVHYNNPERRADWVDSSGVRLYLTPTLRLFDGGVMELGLEYTEKMAIPPKQPAFVLSGYCITECTAVAVPTEGILIFGSQLHTHLTGIRVFTRHIRDGRELPELNRDNHYSPHFQEIRPLKRQVRLLPVGRTVHWARTGHL
;
A
#
# COMPACT_ATOMS: atom_id res chain seq x y z
N MET A 1 39.01 -18.89 -54.25
CA MET A 1 37.91 -19.51 -53.47
C MET A 1 38.01 -19.01 -52.04
N GLY A 2 37.41 -17.85 -51.73
CA GLY A 2 37.31 -17.32 -50.37
C GLY A 2 35.85 -17.33 -49.96
N ARG A 3 35.50 -18.09 -48.92
CA ARG A 3 34.16 -18.12 -48.35
C ARG A 3 34.10 -17.11 -47.21
N THR A 4 33.39 -16.01 -47.44
CA THR A 4 33.00 -15.04 -46.42
C THR A 4 31.86 -15.65 -45.60
N ALA A 5 32.12 -15.92 -44.32
CA ALA A 5 31.09 -16.29 -43.35
C ALA A 5 30.46 -15.00 -42.81
N VAL A 6 29.17 -14.81 -43.08
CA VAL A 6 28.36 -13.75 -42.47
C VAL A 6 27.94 -14.24 -41.08
N LEU A 7 28.47 -13.62 -40.04
CA LEU A 7 28.07 -13.87 -38.66
C LEU A 7 26.78 -13.07 -38.39
N MET A 8 25.63 -13.75 -38.43
CA MET A 8 24.37 -13.18 -37.96
C MET A 8 24.43 -13.10 -36.43
N LEU A 9 24.59 -11.89 -35.89
CA LEU A 9 24.44 -11.61 -34.48
C LEU A 9 22.94 -11.62 -34.14
N LEU A 10 22.43 -12.74 -33.63
CA LEU A 10 21.11 -12.79 -33.00
C LEU A 10 21.19 -12.02 -31.69
N LEU A 11 20.68 -10.78 -31.70
CA LEU A 11 20.31 -10.05 -30.49
C LEU A 11 19.10 -10.76 -29.87
N LEU A 12 19.36 -11.74 -29.02
CA LEU A 12 18.40 -12.19 -28.01
C LEU A 12 18.22 -11.04 -27.01
N VAL A 13 17.24 -10.18 -27.27
CA VAL A 13 16.67 -9.35 -26.22
C VAL A 13 15.97 -10.31 -25.29
N ALA A 14 16.63 -10.64 -24.17
CA ALA A 14 15.97 -11.29 -23.05
C ALA A 14 14.84 -10.34 -22.63
N ALA A 15 13.59 -10.71 -22.93
CA ALA A 15 12.44 -10.12 -22.27
C ALA A 15 12.62 -10.48 -20.79
N THR A 16 13.10 -9.53 -19.99
CA THR A 16 13.03 -9.63 -18.54
C THR A 16 11.54 -9.75 -18.22
N ASP A 17 11.13 -10.90 -17.69
CA ASP A 17 9.76 -11.14 -17.26
C ASP A 17 9.45 -10.13 -16.15
N ALA A 18 8.80 -9.03 -16.52
CA ALA A 18 8.53 -7.93 -15.61
C ALA A 18 7.47 -8.39 -14.62
N GLN A 19 7.75 -8.29 -13.32
CA GLN A 19 6.81 -8.67 -12.28
C GLN A 19 5.51 -7.86 -12.43
N VAL A 20 4.39 -8.57 -12.54
CA VAL A 20 3.05 -7.98 -12.68
C VAL A 20 2.43 -7.84 -11.29
N PHE A 21 1.96 -6.63 -10.99
CA PHE A 21 1.19 -6.31 -9.80
C PHE A 21 -0.29 -6.16 -10.17
N SER A 22 -1.18 -6.39 -9.22
CA SER A 22 -2.62 -6.30 -9.47
C SER A 22 -3.39 -5.95 -8.21
N VAL A 23 -4.47 -5.18 -8.38
CA VAL A 23 -5.48 -4.89 -7.35
C VAL A 23 -6.89 -5.00 -7.97
N PRO A 24 -7.88 -5.49 -7.22
CA PRO A 24 -9.27 -5.35 -7.62
C PRO A 24 -9.68 -3.87 -7.59
N LEU A 25 -10.46 -3.43 -8.58
CA LEU A 25 -11.07 -2.09 -8.57
C LEU A 25 -12.49 -2.14 -7.95
N ASP A 26 -13.18 -3.24 -8.19
CA ASP A 26 -14.46 -3.65 -7.58
C ASP A 26 -14.52 -5.18 -7.57
N ALA A 27 -15.67 -5.76 -7.23
CA ALA A 27 -15.86 -7.22 -7.23
C ALA A 27 -15.66 -7.91 -8.60
N ASN A 28 -15.68 -7.17 -9.71
CA ASN A 28 -15.68 -7.72 -11.08
C ASN A 28 -14.61 -7.13 -12.01
N SER A 29 -13.76 -6.24 -11.51
CA SER A 29 -12.82 -5.46 -12.30
C SER A 29 -11.45 -5.48 -11.65
N THR A 30 -10.41 -5.42 -12.47
CA THR A 30 -9.03 -5.57 -12.01
C THR A 30 -8.13 -4.57 -12.69
N PHE A 31 -7.24 -3.96 -11.92
CA PHE A 31 -6.16 -3.11 -12.40
C PHE A 31 -4.83 -3.82 -12.18
N SER A 32 -4.16 -4.16 -13.28
CA SER A 32 -2.84 -4.79 -13.26
C SER A 32 -1.80 -3.86 -13.85
N TRP A 33 -0.58 -3.86 -13.32
CA TRP A 33 0.48 -3.01 -13.83
C TRP A 33 1.88 -3.61 -13.70
N THR A 34 2.79 -3.05 -14.49
CA THR A 34 4.24 -3.26 -14.40
C THR A 34 4.94 -1.92 -14.32
N VAL A 35 6.08 -1.86 -13.63
CA VAL A 35 6.86 -0.64 -13.43
C VAL A 35 8.20 -0.76 -14.13
N ASN A 36 8.58 0.24 -14.92
CA ASN A 36 9.89 0.34 -15.52
C ASN A 36 10.59 1.63 -15.06
N TYR A 37 11.56 1.48 -14.15
CA TYR A 37 12.34 2.59 -13.61
C TYR A 37 13.38 3.15 -14.60
N ALA A 38 13.79 2.39 -15.61
CA ALA A 38 14.76 2.86 -16.61
C ALA A 38 14.11 3.83 -17.61
N THR A 39 12.83 3.63 -17.91
CA THR A 39 12.05 4.50 -18.79
C THR A 39 11.08 5.40 -18.04
N GLU A 40 11.01 5.28 -16.70
CA GLU A 40 10.09 6.03 -15.82
C GLU A 40 8.64 5.91 -16.28
N THR A 41 8.17 4.67 -16.49
CA THR A 41 6.82 4.39 -16.99
C THR A 41 6.12 3.28 -16.22
N VAL A 42 4.80 3.39 -16.11
CA VAL A 42 3.90 2.31 -15.70
C VAL A 42 3.15 1.80 -16.93
N SER A 43 3.13 0.49 -17.13
CA SER A 43 2.25 -0.14 -18.13
C SER A 43 1.10 -0.85 -17.43
N VAL A 44 -0.12 -0.50 -17.83
CA VAL A 44 -1.37 -0.87 -17.18
C VAL A 44 -2.17 -1.81 -18.08
N GLU A 45 -2.83 -2.78 -17.47
CA GLU A 45 -3.89 -3.60 -18.05
C GLU A 45 -5.12 -3.55 -17.14
N VAL A 46 -6.26 -3.15 -17.69
CA VAL A 46 -7.55 -3.10 -16.97
C VAL A 46 -8.49 -4.14 -17.53
N HIS A 47 -9.11 -4.92 -16.65
CA HIS A 47 -10.24 -5.80 -16.96
C HIS A 47 -11.48 -5.18 -16.34
N SER A 48 -12.52 -4.94 -17.14
CA SER A 48 -13.80 -4.43 -16.68
C SER A 48 -14.95 -5.23 -17.31
N PRO A 49 -16.07 -5.42 -16.59
CA PRO A 49 -17.31 -5.93 -17.17
C PRO A 49 -17.72 -5.13 -18.39
N ALA A 50 -18.09 -5.85 -19.45
CA ALA A 50 -18.66 -5.33 -20.68
C ALA A 50 -20.14 -5.70 -20.78
N THR A 51 -20.92 -5.31 -19.76
CA THR A 51 -22.35 -5.63 -19.60
C THR A 51 -23.23 -5.13 -20.74
N HIS A 52 -22.73 -4.16 -21.51
CA HIS A 52 -23.39 -3.60 -22.68
C HIS A 52 -22.44 -3.58 -23.87
N LYS A 53 -23.00 -3.68 -25.08
CA LYS A 53 -22.23 -3.58 -26.33
C LYS A 53 -21.53 -2.23 -26.44
N ASP A 54 -22.18 -1.18 -25.95
CA ASP A 54 -21.66 0.18 -25.97
C ASP A 54 -21.50 0.65 -24.52
N LEU A 55 -20.25 0.69 -24.06
CA LEU A 55 -19.88 1.22 -22.75
C LEU A 55 -18.70 2.18 -22.89
N TRP A 56 -18.55 3.03 -21.88
CA TRP A 56 -17.31 3.73 -21.63
C TRP A 56 -16.73 3.29 -20.29
N VAL A 57 -15.41 3.20 -20.22
CA VAL A 57 -14.64 2.87 -19.02
C VAL A 57 -13.55 3.92 -18.89
N ALA A 58 -13.52 4.60 -17.75
CA ALA A 58 -12.49 5.53 -17.35
C ALA A 58 -11.67 4.90 -16.22
N VAL A 59 -10.35 5.06 -16.30
CA VAL A 59 -9.42 4.70 -15.24
C VAL A 59 -8.32 5.74 -15.18
N GLY A 60 -7.88 6.08 -13.99
CA GLY A 60 -6.77 7.00 -13.83
C GLY A 60 -6.48 7.28 -12.37
N PHE A 61 -6.08 8.51 -12.06
CA PHE A 61 -5.47 8.85 -10.79
C PHE A 61 -5.97 10.19 -10.25
N SER A 62 -6.08 10.29 -8.92
CA SER A 62 -6.37 11.55 -8.24
C SER A 62 -5.64 11.65 -6.90
N ASP A 63 -5.72 12.81 -6.26
CA ASP A 63 -5.00 13.10 -5.01
C ASP A 63 -5.49 12.20 -3.86
N TYR A 64 -6.81 12.17 -3.61
CA TYR A 64 -7.42 11.42 -2.50
C TYR A 64 -8.58 10.48 -2.90
N GLY A 65 -8.71 10.17 -4.19
CA GLY A 65 -9.68 9.20 -4.72
C GLY A 65 -10.99 9.79 -5.21
N GLU A 66 -11.13 11.12 -5.18
CA GLU A 66 -12.25 11.82 -5.81
C GLU A 66 -12.16 11.76 -7.33
N LEU A 67 -13.31 11.76 -8.01
CA LEU A 67 -13.36 11.97 -9.45
C LEU A 67 -13.07 13.43 -9.81
N GLU A 68 -13.40 14.39 -8.94
CA GLU A 68 -13.08 15.81 -9.17
C GLU A 68 -11.56 16.01 -9.24
N GLY A 69 -11.07 16.63 -10.31
CA GLY A 69 -9.64 16.83 -10.52
C GLY A 69 -8.88 15.55 -10.88
N ALA A 70 -9.57 14.45 -11.19
CA ALA A 70 -8.92 13.23 -11.64
C ALA A 70 -8.36 13.37 -13.05
N ASP A 71 -7.19 12.80 -13.27
CA ASP A 71 -6.57 12.52 -14.57
C ASP A 71 -7.00 11.10 -14.99
N LEU A 72 -7.57 10.95 -16.17
CA LEU A 72 -8.28 9.76 -16.63
C LEU A 72 -7.95 9.40 -18.07
N CYS A 73 -7.57 8.13 -18.25
CA CYS A 73 -7.57 7.47 -19.55
C CYS A 73 -8.92 6.82 -19.82
N VAL A 74 -9.64 7.26 -20.86
CA VAL A 74 -11.03 6.86 -21.13
C VAL A 74 -11.15 6.06 -22.42
N LEU A 75 -11.57 4.80 -22.29
CA LEU A 75 -12.05 3.96 -23.39
C LEU A 75 -13.54 4.21 -23.60
N TRP A 76 -13.96 4.53 -24.82
CA TRP A 76 -15.38 4.69 -25.15
C TRP A 76 -15.69 4.29 -26.59
N ARG A 77 -16.98 4.03 -26.86
CA ARG A 77 -17.48 3.76 -28.22
C ARG A 77 -18.35 4.89 -28.74
N ASP A 78 -18.08 5.31 -29.97
CA ASP A 78 -18.93 6.28 -30.65
C ASP A 78 -20.20 5.63 -31.24
N TRP A 79 -21.15 6.46 -31.65
CA TRP A 79 -22.40 6.03 -32.28
C TRP A 79 -22.22 5.25 -33.61
N ARG A 80 -21.00 5.25 -34.18
CA ARG A 80 -20.64 4.44 -35.36
C ARG A 80 -20.01 3.10 -34.98
N GLY A 81 -19.93 2.80 -33.68
CA GLY A 81 -19.33 1.58 -33.14
C GLY A 81 -17.80 1.59 -33.15
N ARG A 82 -17.15 2.74 -33.34
CA ARG A 82 -15.68 2.84 -33.28
C ARG A 82 -15.23 3.02 -31.83
N THR A 83 -14.26 2.23 -31.41
CA THR A 83 -13.61 2.38 -30.10
C THR A 83 -12.59 3.51 -30.18
N HIS A 84 -12.62 4.38 -29.18
CA HIS A 84 -11.68 5.46 -28.95
C HIS A 84 -11.02 5.28 -27.59
N PHE A 85 -9.81 5.83 -27.45
CA PHE A 85 -9.10 5.93 -26.19
C PHE A 85 -8.50 7.32 -26.13
N GLN A 86 -8.84 8.07 -25.09
CA GLN A 86 -8.46 9.47 -24.97
C GLN A 86 -8.00 9.75 -23.56
N ASP A 87 -7.11 10.72 -23.48
CA ASP A 87 -6.59 11.29 -22.25
C ASP A 87 -7.47 12.47 -21.88
N THR A 88 -7.81 12.57 -20.61
CA THR A 88 -8.82 13.51 -20.12
C THR A 88 -8.57 13.84 -18.66
N TRP A 89 -9.09 14.97 -18.23
CA TRP A 89 -9.21 15.30 -16.81
C TRP A 89 -10.64 15.69 -16.46
N VAL A 90 -10.97 15.62 -15.18
CA VAL A 90 -12.29 15.98 -14.65
C VAL A 90 -12.23 17.36 -14.01
N ALA A 91 -13.01 18.29 -14.54
CA ALA A 91 -13.15 19.61 -13.98
C ALA A 91 -13.90 19.62 -12.64
N LYS A 92 -13.84 20.75 -11.93
CA LYS A 92 -14.48 20.93 -10.61
C LYS A 92 -15.99 20.71 -10.60
N ASP A 93 -16.63 20.86 -11.75
CA ASP A 93 -18.06 20.62 -11.93
C ASP A 93 -18.38 19.16 -12.29
N GLY A 94 -17.39 18.26 -12.24
CA GLY A 94 -17.54 16.82 -12.52
C GLY A 94 -17.51 16.47 -14.01
N ARG A 95 -17.25 17.44 -14.89
CA ARG A 95 -17.28 17.23 -16.35
C ARG A 95 -15.90 16.88 -16.90
N LEU A 96 -15.85 15.93 -17.83
CA LEU A 96 -14.62 15.61 -18.56
C LEU A 96 -14.24 16.73 -19.54
N SER A 97 -12.95 17.05 -19.56
CA SER A 97 -12.31 17.78 -20.63
C SER A 97 -11.21 16.91 -21.24
N VAL A 98 -11.13 16.92 -22.57
CA VAL A 98 -10.12 16.14 -23.30
C VAL A 98 -8.80 16.89 -23.30
N ASP A 99 -7.72 16.17 -22.95
CA ASP A 99 -6.41 16.79 -22.91
C ASP A 99 -5.90 17.18 -24.29
N SER A 100 -5.13 18.27 -24.29
CA SER A 100 -4.46 18.75 -25.50
C SER A 100 -3.30 17.83 -25.92
N GLN A 101 -2.77 17.07 -24.97
CA GLN A 101 -1.75 16.05 -25.14
C GLN A 101 -2.35 14.66 -24.85
N GLN A 102 -1.73 13.60 -25.37
CA GLN A 102 -2.15 12.22 -25.11
C GLN A 102 -1.00 11.52 -24.39
N ASP A 103 -1.18 11.25 -23.11
CA ASP A 103 -0.19 10.65 -22.23
C ASP A 103 -0.52 9.19 -21.85
N CYS A 104 -1.71 8.72 -22.20
CA CYS A 104 -2.11 7.31 -22.15
C CYS A 104 -1.71 6.55 -23.43
N LEU A 105 -0.42 6.30 -23.58
CA LEU A 105 0.19 5.78 -24.81
C LEU A 105 -0.02 4.27 -25.01
N GLY A 106 0.22 3.79 -26.24
CA GLY A 106 0.31 2.35 -26.51
C GLY A 106 -1.02 1.59 -26.39
N PHE A 107 -2.15 2.29 -26.52
CA PHE A 107 -3.49 1.73 -26.38
C PHE A 107 -3.71 0.45 -27.20
N ARG A 108 -4.15 -0.61 -26.53
CA ARG A 108 -4.70 -1.81 -27.15
C ARG A 108 -5.93 -2.25 -26.38
N HIS A 109 -6.88 -2.87 -27.06
CA HIS A 109 -8.05 -3.44 -26.39
C HIS A 109 -8.49 -4.72 -27.06
N VAL A 110 -9.13 -5.58 -26.27
CA VAL A 110 -9.85 -6.76 -26.74
C VAL A 110 -11.11 -6.90 -25.89
N GLN A 111 -12.23 -7.20 -26.55
CA GLN A 111 -13.45 -7.58 -25.86
C GLN A 111 -13.69 -9.06 -26.14
N LYS A 112 -13.82 -9.86 -25.08
CA LYS A 112 -14.09 -11.29 -25.17
C LYS A 112 -15.13 -11.67 -24.13
N HIS A 113 -16.24 -12.26 -24.57
CA HIS A 113 -17.42 -12.48 -23.74
C HIS A 113 -17.89 -11.16 -23.09
N ASP A 114 -18.23 -11.19 -21.80
CA ASP A 114 -18.72 -10.05 -21.03
C ASP A 114 -17.61 -9.27 -20.33
N VAL A 115 -16.36 -9.31 -20.83
CA VAL A 115 -15.22 -8.56 -20.29
C VAL A 115 -14.52 -7.79 -21.40
N ILE A 116 -14.28 -6.50 -21.14
CA ILE A 116 -13.36 -5.67 -21.93
C ILE A 116 -12.01 -5.60 -21.22
N LYS A 117 -10.96 -5.82 -22.00
CA LYS A 117 -9.57 -5.67 -21.57
C LYS A 117 -8.93 -4.58 -22.38
N PHE A 118 -8.24 -3.67 -21.71
CA PHE A 118 -7.44 -2.66 -22.41
C PHE A 118 -6.14 -2.36 -21.68
N THR A 119 -5.14 -1.96 -22.46
CA THR A 119 -3.79 -1.67 -21.97
C THR A 119 -3.34 -0.30 -22.42
N PHE A 120 -2.56 0.38 -21.59
CA PHE A 120 -1.88 1.62 -21.94
C PHE A 120 -0.59 1.78 -21.11
N THR A 121 0.29 2.67 -21.53
CA THR A 121 1.53 3.01 -20.84
C THR A 121 1.53 4.51 -20.56
N ARG A 122 1.87 4.88 -19.32
CA ARG A 122 1.94 6.27 -18.85
C ARG A 122 3.30 6.53 -18.21
N ARG A 123 3.83 7.74 -18.37
CA ARG A 123 5.07 8.17 -17.69
C ARG A 123 4.82 8.47 -16.22
N PHE A 124 5.86 8.46 -15.39
CA PHE A 124 5.75 8.89 -14.00
C PHE A 124 5.38 10.38 -13.90
N ASP A 125 6.06 11.20 -14.70
CA ASP A 125 5.77 12.60 -14.92
C ASP A 125 5.58 12.80 -16.43
N THR A 126 4.40 13.25 -16.83
CA THR A 126 4.05 13.52 -18.24
C THR A 126 4.63 14.85 -18.71
N CYS A 127 5.08 15.69 -17.76
CA CYS A 127 5.51 17.05 -17.97
C CYS A 127 4.45 17.91 -18.67
N ASP A 128 3.17 17.64 -18.39
CA ASP A 128 2.05 18.40 -18.95
C ASP A 128 2.22 19.90 -18.62
N PRO A 129 2.29 20.78 -19.64
CA PRO A 129 2.43 22.22 -19.44
C PRO A 129 1.29 22.85 -18.63
N GLN A 130 0.11 22.22 -18.61
CA GLN A 130 -1.08 22.74 -17.94
C GLN A 130 -1.19 22.28 -16.48
N GLN A 131 -0.33 21.35 -16.05
CA GLN A 131 -0.33 20.75 -14.70
C GLN A 131 -1.69 20.16 -14.32
N GLN A 132 -2.37 19.55 -15.30
CA GLN A 132 -3.65 18.85 -15.11
C GLN A 132 -3.40 17.36 -14.83
N ASP A 133 -2.30 16.83 -15.33
CA ASP A 133 -1.93 15.44 -15.13
C ASP A 133 -1.44 15.12 -13.72
N TYR A 134 -1.79 13.92 -13.26
CA TYR A 134 -1.37 13.42 -11.96
C TYR A 134 0.08 12.89 -12.00
N ILE A 135 0.97 13.45 -11.18
CA ILE A 135 2.36 12.96 -11.09
C ILE A 135 2.40 11.67 -10.26
N LEU A 136 2.87 10.56 -10.86
CA LEU A 136 3.12 9.31 -10.15
C LEU A 136 4.43 9.44 -9.38
N GLU A 137 4.34 9.66 -8.08
CA GLU A 137 5.48 9.76 -7.18
C GLU A 137 5.55 8.64 -6.14
N GLU A 138 6.61 8.66 -5.31
CA GLU A 138 6.74 7.74 -4.19
C GLU A 138 5.60 7.94 -3.20
N GLY A 139 4.92 6.86 -2.86
CA GLY A 139 3.78 6.97 -1.97
C GLY A 139 2.65 6.02 -2.30
N THR A 140 1.52 6.38 -1.72
CA THR A 140 0.21 5.87 -2.10
C THR A 140 -0.20 6.51 -3.42
N THR A 141 -0.90 5.76 -4.25
CA THR A 141 -1.62 6.28 -5.41
C THR A 141 -3.09 5.91 -5.26
N HIS A 142 -3.97 6.89 -5.46
CA HIS A 142 -5.41 6.65 -5.53
C HIS A 142 -5.80 6.40 -6.98
N ILE A 143 -6.10 5.14 -7.30
CA ILE A 143 -6.56 4.71 -8.62
C ILE A 143 -8.06 4.93 -8.66
N VAL A 144 -8.52 5.87 -9.47
CA VAL A 144 -9.95 6.14 -9.67
C VAL A 144 -10.45 5.44 -10.91
N TRP A 145 -11.71 5.03 -10.89
CA TRP A 145 -12.34 4.39 -12.02
C TRP A 145 -13.83 4.73 -12.10
N ALA A 146 -14.36 4.74 -13.31
CA ALA A 146 -15.78 4.92 -13.57
C ALA A 146 -16.18 4.18 -14.84
N ARG A 147 -17.42 3.72 -14.90
CA ARG A 147 -17.98 3.11 -16.11
C ARG A 147 -19.44 3.51 -16.29
N GLY A 148 -19.84 3.66 -17.54
CA GLY A 148 -21.21 4.02 -17.87
C GLY A 148 -21.63 3.55 -19.25
N ARG A 149 -22.89 3.85 -19.59
CA ARG A 149 -23.47 3.46 -20.88
C ARG A 149 -22.97 4.36 -22.00
N GLY A 150 -22.59 3.72 -23.10
CA GLY A 150 -22.47 4.36 -24.40
C GLY A 150 -23.70 4.05 -25.28
N PRO A 151 -23.60 4.32 -26.59
CA PRO A 151 -22.48 5.01 -27.24
C PRO A 151 -22.47 6.50 -26.88
N LEU A 152 -21.30 7.13 -26.91
CA LEU A 152 -21.17 8.57 -26.69
C LEU A 152 -21.05 9.30 -28.04
N PHE A 153 -21.45 10.58 -28.06
CA PHE A 153 -21.17 11.44 -29.21
C PHE A 153 -19.76 12.02 -29.16
N ARG A 154 -19.32 12.44 -27.97
CA ARG A 154 -17.99 12.94 -27.62
C ARG A 154 -17.77 12.79 -26.11
N LEU A 155 -16.52 12.79 -25.66
CA LEU A 155 -16.20 12.85 -24.22
C LEU A 155 -16.31 14.26 -23.64
N GLU A 156 -15.95 15.29 -24.41
CA GLU A 156 -15.94 16.68 -23.93
C GLU A 156 -17.29 17.09 -23.34
N GLY A 157 -17.26 17.44 -22.05
CA GLY A 157 -18.40 17.85 -21.25
C GLY A 157 -19.26 16.72 -20.72
N LEU A 158 -18.82 15.45 -20.78
CA LEU A 158 -19.50 14.32 -20.14
C LEU A 158 -19.46 14.49 -18.62
N ASP A 159 -20.62 14.50 -17.98
CA ASP A 159 -20.75 14.57 -16.53
C ASP A 159 -20.50 13.18 -15.92
N VAL A 160 -19.31 12.95 -15.35
CA VAL A 160 -18.91 11.61 -14.89
C VAL A 160 -19.76 11.15 -13.72
N PRO A 161 -19.94 11.94 -12.63
CA PRO A 161 -20.75 11.52 -11.49
C PRO A 161 -22.21 11.22 -11.86
N GLU A 162 -22.82 12.00 -12.78
CA GLU A 162 -24.22 11.79 -13.17
C GLU A 162 -24.40 10.62 -14.13
N THR A 163 -23.45 10.40 -15.06
CA THR A 163 -23.61 9.40 -16.14
C THR A 163 -22.95 8.06 -15.84
N ALA A 164 -22.06 7.98 -14.86
CA ALA A 164 -21.47 6.72 -14.42
C ALA A 164 -22.56 5.84 -13.80
N GLN A 165 -22.61 4.59 -14.25
CA GLN A 165 -23.43 3.57 -13.59
C GLN A 165 -22.78 3.05 -12.31
N SER A 166 -21.46 3.13 -12.26
CA SER A 166 -20.64 2.64 -11.16
C SER A 166 -19.28 3.33 -11.26
N HIS A 167 -18.78 3.79 -10.12
CA HIS A 167 -17.48 4.42 -9.98
C HIS A 167 -16.95 4.13 -8.59
N GLY A 168 -15.66 4.36 -8.39
CA GLY A 168 -15.00 4.15 -7.12
C GLY A 168 -13.52 4.47 -7.23
N PHE A 169 -12.79 4.11 -6.19
CA PHE A 169 -11.35 4.22 -6.19
C PHE A 169 -10.72 3.09 -5.37
N GLN A 170 -9.47 2.80 -5.65
CA GLN A 170 -8.64 1.89 -4.88
C GLN A 170 -7.30 2.52 -4.55
N ARG A 171 -6.73 2.19 -3.39
CA ARG A 171 -5.38 2.64 -3.01
C ARG A 171 -4.36 1.54 -3.29
N ALA A 172 -3.23 1.92 -3.87
CA ALA A 172 -2.10 1.04 -4.08
C ALA A 172 -0.79 1.84 -4.12
N GLN A 173 0.33 1.22 -3.77
CA GLN A 173 1.65 1.74 -4.15
C GLN A 173 1.97 1.30 -5.58
N LEU A 174 1.88 2.19 -6.57
CA LEU A 174 2.22 1.86 -7.96
C LEU A 174 3.72 1.72 -8.15
N LEU A 175 4.52 2.66 -7.63
CA LEU A 175 5.98 2.62 -7.68
C LEU A 175 6.50 1.68 -6.59
N LYS A 176 6.63 0.39 -6.93
CA LYS A 176 7.03 -0.67 -5.99
C LYS A 176 8.51 -0.63 -5.66
N ASN A 177 8.85 -0.70 -4.37
CA ASN A 177 10.20 -0.93 -3.91
C ASN A 177 10.54 -2.42 -4.02
N LEU A 178 11.12 -2.81 -5.15
CA LEU A 178 11.51 -4.21 -5.40
C LEU A 178 12.81 -4.52 -4.67
N ALA A 179 12.70 -4.99 -3.44
CA ALA A 179 13.81 -5.60 -2.73
C ALA A 179 13.91 -7.08 -3.13
N PRO A 180 15.12 -7.61 -3.40
CA PRO A 180 15.28 -9.04 -3.62
C PRO A 180 14.85 -9.81 -2.36
N SER A 181 14.02 -10.84 -2.54
CA SER A 181 13.64 -11.72 -1.44
C SER A 181 14.86 -12.48 -0.92
N SER A 182 15.13 -12.42 0.37
CA SER A 182 16.16 -13.26 0.99
C SER A 182 15.68 -14.71 1.10
N PRO A 183 16.55 -15.70 0.85
CA PRO A 183 16.17 -17.10 1.00
C PRO A 183 15.77 -17.41 2.44
N HIS A 184 14.77 -18.26 2.59
CA HIS A 184 14.34 -18.77 3.89
C HIS A 184 15.28 -19.89 4.34
N PRO A 185 15.68 -19.94 5.63
CA PRO A 185 16.35 -21.09 6.20
C PRO A 185 15.56 -22.40 5.98
N PRO A 186 16.21 -23.57 5.81
CA PRO A 186 15.51 -24.83 5.50
C PRO A 186 14.52 -25.30 6.57
N ASP A 187 14.68 -24.85 7.80
CA ASP A 187 13.84 -25.15 8.96
C ASP A 187 12.72 -24.12 9.17
N THR A 188 12.45 -23.28 8.16
CA THR A 188 11.38 -22.29 8.20
C THR A 188 10.01 -22.98 8.20
N TRP A 189 9.18 -22.64 9.17
CA TRP A 189 7.78 -23.06 9.27
C TRP A 189 6.87 -21.81 9.29
N HIS A 190 5.55 -21.99 9.24
CA HIS A 190 4.62 -20.87 9.26
C HIS A 190 3.56 -20.96 10.35
N HIS A 191 3.09 -19.81 10.81
CA HIS A 191 1.96 -19.67 11.72
C HIS A 191 1.01 -18.61 11.19
N ASP A 192 -0.27 -18.97 11.07
CA ASP A 192 -1.32 -18.08 10.58
C ASP A 192 -2.04 -17.45 11.78
N VAL A 193 -2.05 -16.12 11.80
CA VAL A 193 -2.80 -15.29 12.75
C VAL A 193 -3.99 -14.73 11.99
N THR A 194 -5.12 -15.42 12.06
CA THR A 194 -6.31 -15.13 11.22
C THR A 194 -7.58 -15.00 12.03
N ASN A 195 -8.55 -14.28 11.48
CA ASN A 195 -9.93 -14.32 11.93
C ASN A 195 -10.55 -15.72 11.73
N SER A 196 -11.76 -15.92 12.26
CA SER A 196 -12.49 -17.19 12.15
C SER A 196 -13.96 -16.91 11.91
N ASP A 197 -14.38 -17.04 10.65
CA ASP A 197 -15.78 -16.91 10.21
C ASP A 197 -16.46 -15.62 10.71
N VAL A 198 -15.74 -14.50 10.59
CA VAL A 198 -16.26 -13.18 10.96
C VAL A 198 -17.36 -12.79 9.99
N HIS A 199 -18.55 -12.56 10.53
CA HIS A 199 -19.65 -11.91 9.81
C HIS A 199 -19.38 -10.41 9.78
N VAL A 200 -18.85 -9.92 8.66
CA VAL A 200 -18.46 -8.51 8.53
C VAL A 200 -19.73 -7.64 8.55
N PRO A 201 -19.77 -6.58 9.40
CA PRO A 201 -20.89 -5.62 9.42
C PRO A 201 -21.15 -4.97 8.06
N ASP A 202 -22.39 -4.50 7.86
CA ASP A 202 -22.81 -3.73 6.68
C ASP A 202 -22.46 -2.23 6.74
N ASP A 203 -21.61 -1.85 7.70
CA ASP A 203 -21.00 -0.53 7.78
C ASP A 203 -19.98 -0.30 6.64
N ASP A 204 -19.82 0.94 6.20
CA ASP A 204 -18.85 1.29 5.13
C ASP A 204 -17.41 0.90 5.50
N THR A 205 -17.04 1.05 6.78
CA THR A 205 -15.71 0.73 7.31
C THR A 205 -15.85 0.01 8.64
N THR A 206 -15.14 -1.10 8.80
CA THR A 206 -15.08 -1.86 10.06
C THR A 206 -13.65 -2.21 10.39
N TYR A 207 -13.22 -1.91 11.61
CA TYR A 207 -11.96 -2.38 12.18
C TYR A 207 -12.27 -3.51 13.17
N TRP A 208 -11.82 -4.73 12.87
CA TRP A 208 -12.10 -5.92 13.65
C TRP A 208 -10.84 -6.40 14.36
N CYS A 209 -10.91 -6.50 15.69
CA CYS A 209 -9.80 -6.89 16.55
C CYS A 209 -10.02 -8.29 17.13
N ARG A 210 -8.99 -9.12 17.12
CA ARG A 210 -8.98 -10.45 17.70
C ARG A 210 -7.69 -10.73 18.47
N VAL A 211 -7.80 -11.16 19.73
CA VAL A 211 -6.64 -11.55 20.55
C VAL A 211 -6.29 -13.02 20.30
N HIS A 212 -5.03 -13.26 19.96
CA HIS A 212 -4.46 -14.57 19.70
C HIS A 212 -3.38 -14.92 20.74
N ARG A 213 -3.27 -16.21 21.05
CA ARG A 213 -2.16 -16.77 21.81
C ARG A 213 -1.27 -17.57 20.87
N LEU A 214 0.01 -17.21 20.83
CA LEU A 214 1.01 -17.85 20.01
C LEU A 214 1.22 -19.33 20.39
N PRO A 215 1.61 -20.19 19.43
CA PRO A 215 1.76 -21.62 19.62
C PRO A 215 2.87 -21.99 20.61
N ALA A 216 2.75 -23.16 21.23
CA ALA A 216 3.72 -23.65 22.22
C ALA A 216 5.15 -23.80 21.69
N ALA A 217 5.34 -23.92 20.36
CA ALA A 217 6.66 -23.90 19.73
C ALA A 217 7.43 -22.60 20.01
N LEU A 218 6.73 -21.47 20.21
CA LEU A 218 7.33 -20.16 20.50
C LEU A 218 7.67 -19.96 22.00
N ARG A 219 7.70 -21.04 22.79
CA ARG A 219 8.32 -21.01 24.13
C ARG A 219 9.82 -20.75 24.07
N THR A 220 10.47 -21.07 22.95
CA THR A 220 11.84 -20.68 22.64
C THR A 220 11.86 -19.55 21.63
N LYS A 221 12.91 -18.74 21.65
CA LYS A 221 13.10 -17.64 20.71
C LYS A 221 13.19 -18.17 19.27
N HIS A 222 12.48 -17.51 18.37
CA HIS A 222 12.53 -17.69 16.92
C HIS A 222 12.72 -16.32 16.26
N HIS A 223 13.02 -16.34 14.96
CA HIS A 223 12.96 -15.16 14.10
C HIS A 223 11.81 -15.27 13.13
N VAL A 224 11.00 -14.20 13.03
CA VAL A 224 10.15 -13.96 11.85
C VAL A 224 11.08 -13.47 10.73
N VAL A 225 11.11 -14.19 9.61
CA VAL A 225 11.95 -13.85 8.44
C VAL A 225 11.14 -13.29 7.28
N GLN A 226 9.83 -13.49 7.29
CA GLN A 226 8.89 -12.91 6.34
C GLN A 226 7.48 -12.93 6.93
N TYR A 227 6.62 -12.03 6.48
CA TYR A 227 5.19 -12.15 6.64
C TYR A 227 4.45 -11.77 5.36
N GLU A 228 3.24 -12.27 5.21
CA GLU A 228 2.34 -11.94 4.10
C GLU A 228 0.87 -12.02 4.54
N ALA A 229 -0.03 -11.41 3.77
CA ALA A 229 -1.45 -11.54 4.02
C ALA A 229 -1.97 -12.93 3.61
N THR A 230 -2.94 -13.42 4.38
CA THR A 230 -3.76 -14.57 4.04
C THR A 230 -5.19 -14.05 3.86
N ILE A 231 -5.65 -13.94 2.63
CA ILE A 231 -6.97 -13.39 2.30
C ILE A 231 -7.94 -14.52 1.98
N THR A 232 -9.14 -14.45 2.55
CA THR A 232 -10.23 -15.37 2.23
C THR A 232 -10.60 -15.21 0.75
N PRO A 233 -10.61 -16.29 -0.05
CA PRO A 233 -10.93 -16.19 -1.48
C PRO A 233 -12.31 -15.56 -1.71
N GLY A 234 -12.36 -14.53 -2.56
CA GLY A 234 -13.57 -13.73 -2.82
C GLY A 234 -13.68 -12.45 -2.00
N ASN A 235 -12.86 -12.29 -0.95
CA ASN A 235 -12.84 -11.11 -0.09
C ASN A 235 -11.69 -10.15 -0.42
N GLU A 236 -10.99 -10.33 -1.55
CA GLU A 236 -9.83 -9.53 -1.95
C GLU A 236 -10.16 -8.04 -2.12
N ALA A 237 -11.40 -7.71 -2.50
CA ALA A 237 -11.88 -6.34 -2.60
C ALA A 237 -12.36 -5.75 -1.24
N LEU A 238 -12.61 -6.61 -0.25
CA LEU A 238 -13.16 -6.24 1.05
C LEU A 238 -12.06 -5.91 2.07
N VAL A 239 -11.02 -6.74 2.15
CA VAL A 239 -9.94 -6.59 3.13
C VAL A 239 -8.97 -5.52 2.66
N HIS A 240 -8.94 -4.38 3.35
CA HIS A 240 -8.19 -3.21 2.92
C HIS A 240 -6.80 -3.11 3.55
N HIS A 241 -6.67 -3.41 4.85
CA HIS A 241 -5.38 -3.60 5.52
C HIS A 241 -5.50 -4.54 6.72
N ILE A 242 -4.35 -5.06 7.17
CA ILE A 242 -4.22 -6.01 8.28
C ILE A 242 -2.99 -5.65 9.10
N GLU A 243 -3.12 -5.62 10.42
CA GLU A 243 -2.02 -5.44 11.36
C GLU A 243 -2.00 -6.53 12.43
N VAL A 244 -0.80 -6.87 12.90
CA VAL A 244 -0.59 -7.76 14.05
C VAL A 244 0.27 -7.03 15.06
N PHE A 245 -0.27 -6.87 16.28
CA PHE A 245 0.40 -6.21 17.39
C PHE A 245 0.82 -7.21 18.45
N HIS A 246 2.04 -7.09 18.97
CA HIS A 246 2.46 -7.75 20.20
C HIS A 246 1.88 -7.04 21.43
N CYS A 247 1.40 -7.83 22.38
CA CYS A 247 0.92 -7.38 23.68
C CYS A 247 2.10 -7.23 24.65
N GLU A 248 2.49 -5.98 24.92
CA GLU A 248 3.63 -5.63 25.77
C GLU A 248 3.26 -5.74 27.26
N ALA A 249 3.13 -6.98 27.73
CA ALA A 249 2.89 -7.33 29.13
C ALA A 249 4.01 -8.25 29.65
N PRO A 250 4.14 -8.46 30.98
CA PRO A 250 5.05 -9.45 31.55
C PRO A 250 4.85 -10.85 30.94
N PRO A 251 5.88 -11.70 30.85
CA PRO A 251 5.82 -12.96 30.08
C PRO A 251 4.78 -13.98 30.54
N HIS A 252 4.36 -13.90 31.81
CA HIS A 252 3.40 -14.80 32.43
C HIS A 252 2.03 -14.14 32.69
N GLU A 253 1.85 -12.90 32.23
CA GLU A 253 0.58 -12.20 32.36
C GLU A 253 -0.36 -12.60 31.21
N ASP A 254 -1.56 -13.05 31.56
CA ASP A 254 -2.58 -13.40 30.58
C ASP A 254 -3.29 -12.14 30.07
N VAL A 255 -3.42 -12.02 28.74
CA VAL A 255 -4.25 -10.98 28.11
C VAL A 255 -5.65 -11.55 27.88
N PRO A 256 -6.72 -10.83 28.27
CA PRO A 256 -8.09 -11.30 28.06
C PRO A 256 -8.37 -11.58 26.58
N ALA A 257 -9.06 -12.68 26.32
CA ALA A 257 -9.58 -12.95 24.98
C ALA A 257 -10.57 -11.86 24.57
N TYR A 258 -10.47 -11.44 23.31
CA TYR A 258 -11.37 -10.47 22.71
C TYR A 258 -11.51 -10.75 21.22
N GLU A 259 -12.72 -10.60 20.70
CA GLU A 259 -13.04 -10.67 19.29
C GLU A 259 -14.23 -9.74 19.03
N GLY A 260 -14.06 -8.74 18.15
CA GLY A 260 -15.09 -7.75 17.87
C GLY A 260 -14.53 -6.43 17.32
N PRO A 261 -15.37 -5.41 17.14
CA PRO A 261 -14.93 -4.10 16.68
C PRO A 261 -13.85 -3.49 17.57
N CYS A 262 -12.74 -3.00 17.01
CA CYS A 262 -11.59 -2.51 17.76
C CYS A 262 -11.92 -1.37 18.75
N GLU A 263 -12.92 -0.54 18.45
CA GLU A 263 -13.41 0.53 19.33
C GLU A 263 -14.74 0.17 20.02
N GLY A 264 -15.07 -1.11 20.10
CA GLY A 264 -16.27 -1.60 20.74
C GLY A 264 -16.27 -1.42 22.27
N PRO A 265 -17.42 -1.13 22.89
CA PRO A 265 -17.52 -0.93 24.34
C PRO A 265 -17.17 -2.18 25.16
N GLU A 266 -17.29 -3.36 24.56
CA GLU A 266 -16.96 -4.65 25.17
C GLU A 266 -15.45 -4.98 25.12
N ARG A 267 -14.62 -4.16 24.44
CA ARG A 267 -13.17 -4.38 24.38
C ARG A 267 -12.54 -4.19 25.76
N PRO A 268 -11.91 -5.23 26.35
CA PRO A 268 -11.32 -5.11 27.67
C PRO A 268 -10.16 -4.09 27.68
N PRO A 269 -10.12 -3.14 28.63
CA PRO A 269 -9.04 -2.15 28.71
C PRO A 269 -7.63 -2.75 28.81
N ALA A 270 -7.51 -3.96 29.37
CA ALA A 270 -6.25 -4.69 29.46
C ALA A 270 -5.64 -5.03 28.08
N THR A 271 -6.44 -5.09 27.02
CA THR A 271 -5.93 -5.33 25.64
C THR A 271 -5.20 -4.13 25.04
N ARG A 272 -5.23 -2.96 25.68
CA ARG A 272 -4.51 -1.75 25.22
C ARG A 272 -2.99 -1.87 25.28
N VAL A 273 -2.48 -2.92 25.92
CA VAL A 273 -1.04 -3.27 25.90
C VAL A 273 -0.60 -3.84 24.55
N CYS A 274 -1.54 -4.26 23.70
CA CYS A 274 -1.28 -4.74 22.34
C CYS A 274 -1.14 -3.55 21.40
N LYS A 275 0.10 -3.06 21.28
CA LYS A 275 0.42 -1.84 20.52
C LYS A 275 1.71 -1.91 19.71
N ARG A 276 2.59 -2.90 19.99
CA ARG A 276 3.87 -3.03 19.28
C ARG A 276 3.66 -3.75 17.95
N VAL A 277 3.82 -3.06 16.84
CA VAL A 277 3.63 -3.65 15.49
C VAL A 277 4.62 -4.81 15.26
N LEU A 278 4.10 -5.97 14.87
CA LEU A 278 4.87 -7.14 14.39
C LEU A 278 4.79 -7.29 12.87
N ALA A 279 3.62 -7.02 12.30
CA ALA A 279 3.36 -7.08 10.87
C ALA A 279 2.28 -6.06 10.50
N ALA A 280 2.43 -5.41 9.34
CA ALA A 280 1.39 -4.60 8.73
C ALA A 280 1.39 -4.80 7.21
N TRP A 281 0.20 -4.96 6.65
CA TRP A 281 -0.05 -5.22 5.24
C TRP A 281 -1.24 -4.38 4.76
N ALA A 282 -1.17 -3.87 3.54
CA ALA A 282 -2.31 -3.23 2.87
C ALA A 282 -2.53 -3.82 1.47
N MET A 283 -3.70 -3.56 0.88
CA MET A 283 -4.05 -4.09 -0.43
C MET A 283 -2.98 -3.86 -1.50
N GLY A 284 -2.62 -4.94 -2.21
CA GLY A 284 -1.59 -4.90 -3.25
C GLY A 284 -0.15 -4.85 -2.71
N ALA A 285 0.07 -4.90 -1.40
CA ALA A 285 1.39 -5.10 -0.82
C ALA A 285 1.89 -6.52 -1.08
N LEU A 286 3.18 -6.62 -1.41
CA LEU A 286 3.88 -7.90 -1.51
C LEU A 286 4.21 -8.45 -0.11
N PRO A 287 4.63 -9.72 0.00
CA PRO A 287 5.25 -10.21 1.22
C PRO A 287 6.39 -9.31 1.68
N PHE A 288 6.46 -9.04 2.98
CA PHE A 288 7.56 -8.29 3.55
C PHE A 288 8.62 -9.28 4.06
N SER A 289 9.75 -9.36 3.35
CA SER A 289 10.89 -10.21 3.74
C SER A 289 11.90 -9.39 4.53
N TYR A 290 12.35 -9.94 5.66
CA TYR A 290 13.47 -9.39 6.42
C TYR A 290 14.80 -9.68 5.69
N PRO A 291 15.80 -8.80 5.79
CA PRO A 291 17.11 -9.00 5.15
C PRO A 291 17.84 -10.21 5.74
N GLU A 292 18.69 -10.87 4.95
CA GLU A 292 19.36 -12.14 5.30
C GLU A 292 20.08 -12.12 6.65
N GLU A 293 20.62 -10.96 7.03
CA GLU A 293 21.35 -10.74 8.27
C GLU A 293 20.45 -10.57 9.51
N ALA A 294 19.14 -10.33 9.37
CA ALA A 294 18.25 -10.05 10.50
C ALA A 294 16.87 -10.73 10.41
N GLY A 295 16.26 -10.98 11.58
CA GLY A 295 14.87 -11.43 11.69
C GLY A 295 14.22 -10.85 12.95
N LEU A 296 12.90 -10.64 12.92
CA LEU A 296 12.20 -10.08 14.08
C LEU A 296 12.11 -11.14 15.19
N PRO A 297 12.65 -10.88 16.39
CA PRO A 297 12.60 -11.85 17.48
C PRO A 297 11.16 -12.04 17.98
N ILE A 298 10.76 -13.30 18.14
CA ILE A 298 9.45 -13.69 18.66
C ILE A 298 9.58 -14.93 19.56
N GLY A 299 8.81 -14.96 20.64
CA GLY A 299 8.86 -16.06 21.61
C GLY A 299 10.08 -16.02 22.53
N GLY A 300 10.21 -17.05 23.37
CA GLY A 300 11.22 -17.11 24.44
C GLY A 300 10.64 -16.86 25.84
N LEU A 301 11.48 -17.01 26.86
CA LEU A 301 11.05 -16.93 28.27
C LEU A 301 10.62 -15.51 28.70
N ASP A 302 11.20 -14.49 28.07
CA ASP A 302 10.93 -13.07 28.37
C ASP A 302 9.90 -12.46 27.41
N PHE A 303 9.20 -13.28 26.63
CA PHE A 303 8.22 -12.84 25.63
C PHE A 303 6.80 -13.22 26.05
N ASN A 304 5.90 -12.23 26.12
CA ASN A 304 4.48 -12.50 26.34
C ASN A 304 3.86 -13.11 25.08
N PRO A 305 3.15 -14.25 25.16
CA PRO A 305 2.70 -15.00 23.97
C PRO A 305 1.44 -14.43 23.31
N TYR A 306 0.90 -13.29 23.75
CA TYR A 306 -0.31 -12.72 23.19
C TYR A 306 -0.01 -11.71 22.09
N VAL A 307 -0.77 -11.81 21.01
CA VAL A 307 -0.79 -10.85 19.90
C VAL A 307 -2.23 -10.47 19.58
N MET A 308 -2.45 -9.31 18.99
CA MET A 308 -3.75 -8.85 18.53
C MET A 308 -3.72 -8.67 17.02
N LEU A 309 -4.63 -9.36 16.33
CA LEU A 309 -4.92 -9.16 14.91
C LEU A 309 -5.93 -8.02 14.79
N GLU A 310 -5.66 -7.09 13.89
CA GLU A 310 -6.60 -6.06 13.47
C GLU A 310 -6.80 -6.15 11.96
N VAL A 311 -8.04 -6.32 11.52
CA VAL A 311 -8.41 -6.34 10.10
C VAL A 311 -9.35 -5.19 9.81
N HIS A 312 -8.97 -4.34 8.86
CA HIS A 312 -9.84 -3.27 8.36
C HIS A 312 -10.55 -3.71 7.09
N TYR A 313 -11.87 -3.79 7.18
CA TYR A 313 -12.78 -4.06 6.07
C TYR A 313 -13.30 -2.73 5.51
N ASN A 314 -13.19 -2.57 4.19
CA ASN A 314 -13.82 -1.49 3.43
C ASN A 314 -14.98 -2.09 2.62
N ASN A 315 -16.21 -1.83 3.03
CA ASN A 315 -17.43 -2.43 2.49
C ASN A 315 -18.33 -1.37 1.83
N PRO A 316 -17.89 -0.74 0.71
CA PRO A 316 -18.64 0.35 0.08
C PRO A 316 -20.01 -0.06 -0.46
N GLU A 317 -20.22 -1.35 -0.72
CA GLU A 317 -21.51 -1.91 -1.13
C GLU A 317 -22.46 -2.19 0.05
N ARG A 318 -21.99 -2.01 1.30
CA ARG A 318 -22.76 -2.28 2.54
C ARG A 318 -23.43 -3.64 2.55
N ARG A 319 -22.69 -4.66 2.10
CA ARG A 319 -23.17 -6.03 2.05
C ARG A 319 -23.08 -6.67 3.44
N ALA A 320 -24.12 -7.39 3.84
CA ALA A 320 -24.22 -8.07 5.14
C ALA A 320 -23.92 -9.59 5.06
N ASP A 321 -23.57 -10.09 3.88
CA ASP A 321 -23.36 -11.53 3.61
C ASP A 321 -21.89 -11.92 3.50
N TRP A 322 -20.98 -10.99 3.82
CA TRP A 322 -19.55 -11.28 3.91
C TRP A 322 -19.22 -12.16 5.11
N VAL A 323 -18.46 -13.22 4.84
CA VAL A 323 -17.85 -14.07 5.87
C VAL A 323 -16.35 -14.11 5.61
N ASP A 324 -15.56 -13.76 6.63
CA ASP A 324 -14.12 -13.59 6.49
C ASP A 324 -13.30 -14.31 7.57
N SER A 325 -12.23 -14.96 7.14
CA SER A 325 -11.20 -15.55 8.00
C SER A 325 -9.81 -15.06 7.61
N SER A 326 -9.69 -13.83 7.12
CA SER A 326 -8.41 -13.27 6.66
C SER A 326 -7.48 -12.92 7.84
N GLY A 327 -6.20 -12.74 7.54
CA GLY A 327 -5.18 -12.38 8.52
C GLY A 327 -3.77 -12.35 7.94
N VAL A 328 -2.78 -12.69 8.77
CA VAL A 328 -1.35 -12.69 8.40
C VAL A 328 -0.73 -14.06 8.60
N ARG A 329 0.09 -14.49 7.64
CA ARG A 329 1.00 -15.63 7.78
C ARG A 329 2.38 -15.13 8.17
N LEU A 330 2.91 -15.67 9.27
CA LEU A 330 4.27 -15.42 9.73
C LEU A 330 5.17 -16.60 9.34
N TYR A 331 6.31 -16.33 8.69
CA TYR A 331 7.36 -17.31 8.40
C TYR A 331 8.43 -17.25 9.49
N LEU A 332 8.63 -18.37 10.18
CA LEU A 332 9.36 -18.48 11.44
C LEU A 332 10.48 -19.50 11.33
N THR A 333 11.64 -19.21 11.92
CA THR A 333 12.76 -20.16 12.00
C THR A 333 13.39 -20.15 13.39
N PRO A 334 13.77 -21.32 13.95
CA PRO A 334 14.61 -21.38 15.14
C PRO A 334 16.10 -21.12 14.82
N THR A 335 16.51 -21.21 13.56
CA THR A 335 17.85 -20.80 13.09
C THR A 335 17.93 -19.27 13.06
N LEU A 336 18.36 -18.69 14.19
CA LEU A 336 18.47 -17.24 14.36
C LEU A 336 19.48 -16.65 13.36
N ARG A 337 19.07 -15.58 12.67
CA ARG A 337 19.96 -14.74 11.87
C ARG A 337 20.92 -13.96 12.77
N LEU A 338 21.93 -13.35 12.16
CA LEU A 338 23.01 -12.66 12.88
C LEU A 338 22.50 -11.55 13.82
N PHE A 339 21.48 -10.82 13.40
CA PHE A 339 20.92 -9.69 14.15
C PHE A 339 19.43 -9.89 14.46
N ASP A 340 19.01 -9.36 15.62
CA ASP A 340 17.59 -9.16 15.89
C ASP A 340 17.10 -7.90 15.14
N GLY A 341 16.00 -8.05 14.42
CA GLY A 341 15.23 -6.93 13.91
C GLY A 341 14.50 -6.20 15.03
N GLY A 342 14.24 -4.92 14.84
CA GLY A 342 13.48 -4.10 15.78
C GLY A 342 12.61 -3.09 15.07
N VAL A 343 11.56 -2.64 15.76
CA VAL A 343 10.70 -1.54 15.32
C VAL A 343 11.00 -0.33 16.19
N MET A 344 11.28 0.80 15.57
CA MET A 344 11.52 2.07 16.23
C MET A 344 10.43 3.05 15.84
N GLU A 345 9.66 3.53 16.82
CA GLU A 345 8.65 4.54 16.60
C GLU A 345 9.31 5.93 16.56
N LEU A 346 9.09 6.64 15.45
CA LEU A 346 9.56 8.01 15.24
C LEU A 346 8.33 8.89 15.01
N GLY A 347 8.19 9.97 15.78
CA GLY A 347 7.06 10.88 15.64
C GLY A 347 6.81 11.74 16.85
N LEU A 348 5.54 12.13 16.99
CA LEU A 348 5.01 12.92 18.10
C LEU A 348 4.64 11.99 19.24
N GLU A 349 4.85 12.46 20.47
CA GLU A 349 4.32 11.79 21.65
C GLU A 349 2.79 11.93 21.70
N TYR A 350 2.11 10.92 22.23
CA TYR A 350 0.65 10.90 22.41
C TYR A 350 0.23 11.81 23.58
N THR A 351 0.22 13.12 23.34
CA THR A 351 -0.16 14.13 24.35
C THR A 351 -1.12 15.16 23.78
N GLU A 352 -1.98 15.70 24.65
CA GLU A 352 -2.95 16.75 24.30
C GLU A 352 -2.31 18.10 23.94
N LYS A 353 -0.98 18.24 24.13
CA LYS A 353 -0.24 19.47 23.78
C LYS A 353 -0.06 19.63 22.26
N MET A 354 -0.20 18.53 21.51
CA MET A 354 -0.14 18.54 20.06
C MET A 354 -1.57 18.53 19.51
N ALA A 355 -2.05 19.69 19.07
CA ALA A 355 -3.44 19.86 18.61
C ALA A 355 -3.51 20.47 17.21
N ILE A 356 -4.53 20.07 16.46
CA ILE A 356 -4.83 20.58 15.12
C ILE A 356 -6.00 21.56 15.26
N PRO A 357 -5.86 22.84 14.86
CA PRO A 357 -6.98 23.76 14.85
C PRO A 357 -8.07 23.27 13.89
N PRO A 358 -9.37 23.39 14.23
CA PRO A 358 -10.45 22.95 13.36
C PRO A 358 -10.49 23.78 12.06
N LYS A 359 -10.95 23.14 10.97
CA LYS A 359 -11.18 23.77 9.64
C LYS A 359 -9.92 24.33 8.97
N GLN A 360 -8.73 23.84 9.32
CA GLN A 360 -7.53 24.15 8.54
C GLN A 360 -7.52 23.30 7.27
N PRO A 361 -7.21 23.87 6.10
CA PRO A 361 -7.05 23.09 4.87
C PRO A 361 -5.78 22.22 4.89
N ALA A 362 -4.77 22.64 5.66
CA ALA A 362 -3.58 21.86 5.96
C ALA A 362 -2.93 22.40 7.24
N PHE A 363 -2.50 21.52 8.14
CA PHE A 363 -1.74 21.87 9.33
C PHE A 363 -0.57 20.91 9.54
N VAL A 364 0.59 21.46 9.89
CA VAL A 364 1.84 20.69 9.98
C VAL A 364 2.19 20.41 11.43
N LEU A 365 2.38 19.13 11.76
CA LEU A 365 2.95 18.70 13.03
C LEU A 365 4.24 17.92 12.80
N SER A 366 5.28 18.23 13.59
CA SER A 366 6.60 17.60 13.48
C SER A 366 7.08 17.04 14.82
N GLY A 367 7.49 15.78 14.82
CA GLY A 367 8.14 15.11 15.95
C GLY A 367 9.61 14.82 15.66
N TYR A 368 10.45 14.78 16.70
CA TYR A 368 11.91 14.73 16.57
C TYR A 368 12.55 13.62 17.40
N CYS A 369 13.42 12.82 16.78
CA CYS A 369 14.45 12.06 17.50
C CYS A 369 15.75 12.87 17.48
N ILE A 370 16.09 13.46 18.62
CA ILE A 370 17.23 14.39 18.76
C ILE A 370 18.56 13.65 18.94
N THR A 371 19.66 14.36 18.71
CA THR A 371 21.01 13.79 18.73
C THR A 371 21.36 13.17 20.10
N GLU A 372 20.89 13.78 21.18
CA GLU A 372 21.05 13.28 22.55
C GLU A 372 20.34 11.93 22.74
N CYS A 373 19.18 11.75 22.11
CA CYS A 373 18.44 10.50 22.14
C CYS A 373 19.18 9.40 21.37
N THR A 374 19.62 9.71 20.14
CA THR A 374 20.40 8.74 19.35
C THR A 374 21.74 8.39 19.99
N ALA A 375 22.38 9.34 20.68
CA ALA A 375 23.65 9.11 21.37
C ALA A 375 23.53 8.12 22.53
N VAL A 376 22.37 8.02 23.17
CA VAL A 376 22.11 7.09 24.27
C VAL A 376 21.53 5.77 23.77
N ALA A 377 20.61 5.81 22.80
CA ALA A 377 19.82 4.65 22.41
C ALA A 377 20.42 3.83 21.24
N VAL A 378 21.27 4.42 20.41
CA VAL A 378 21.83 3.74 19.23
C VAL A 378 23.25 3.22 19.55
N PRO A 379 23.58 1.95 19.21
CA PRO A 379 24.93 1.41 19.39
C PRO A 379 25.98 2.17 18.57
N THR A 380 27.25 2.14 18.98
CA THR A 380 28.36 2.85 18.33
C THR A 380 28.50 2.59 16.82
N GLU A 381 28.23 1.36 16.42
CA GLU A 381 28.21 0.85 15.06
C GLU A 381 26.96 1.27 14.27
N GLY A 382 25.95 1.81 14.94
CA GLY A 382 24.69 2.22 14.37
C GLY A 382 23.66 1.10 14.20
N ILE A 383 22.53 1.47 13.64
CA ILE A 383 21.50 0.54 13.16
C ILE A 383 21.29 0.70 11.66
N LEU A 384 20.83 -0.37 11.00
CA LEU A 384 20.38 -0.33 9.62
C LEU A 384 18.85 -0.34 9.57
N ILE A 385 18.30 0.66 8.90
CA ILE A 385 16.88 0.76 8.63
C ILE A 385 16.63 0.21 7.22
N PHE A 386 15.75 -0.78 7.10
CA PHE A 386 15.45 -1.46 5.83
C PHE A 386 13.96 -1.38 5.45
N GLY A 387 13.09 -0.96 6.37
CA GLY A 387 11.66 -0.75 6.12
C GLY A 387 11.14 0.47 6.87
N SER A 388 10.01 1.01 6.43
CA SER A 388 9.33 2.12 7.09
C SER A 388 7.82 2.02 6.88
N GLN A 389 7.07 2.27 7.97
CA GLN A 389 5.62 2.42 7.96
C GLN A 389 5.25 3.85 8.35
N LEU A 390 4.35 4.45 7.58
CA LEU A 390 3.74 5.74 7.90
C LEU A 390 2.35 5.48 8.48
N HIS A 391 1.98 6.29 9.47
CA HIS A 391 0.86 6.14 10.36
C HIS A 391 0.41 7.52 10.86
N THR A 392 -0.88 7.78 10.77
CA THR A 392 -1.62 8.85 11.44
C THR A 392 -3.04 8.35 11.72
N HIS A 393 -3.84 9.15 12.42
CA HIS A 393 -5.29 8.96 12.49
C HIS A 393 -5.97 9.60 11.26
N LEU A 394 -7.30 9.70 11.30
CA LEU A 394 -8.20 10.01 10.18
C LEU A 394 -7.90 11.30 9.40
N THR A 395 -7.27 12.30 9.99
CA THR A 395 -7.02 13.59 9.31
C THR A 395 -5.71 13.64 8.54
N GLY A 396 -4.84 12.63 8.62
CA GLY A 396 -3.53 12.71 7.95
C GLY A 396 -3.61 12.56 6.44
N ILE A 397 -2.94 13.46 5.72
CA ILE A 397 -2.99 13.52 4.24
C ILE A 397 -1.62 13.43 3.58
N ARG A 398 -0.54 13.67 4.34
CA ARG A 398 0.85 13.54 3.87
C ARG A 398 1.78 13.27 5.04
N VAL A 399 2.75 12.37 4.86
CA VAL A 399 3.74 12.07 5.88
C VAL A 399 5.11 11.88 5.25
N PHE A 400 6.15 12.45 5.85
CA PHE A 400 7.52 12.21 5.42
C PHE A 400 8.49 12.20 6.61
N THR A 401 9.63 11.54 6.43
CA THR A 401 10.65 11.31 7.45
C THR A 401 12.01 11.77 6.94
N ARG A 402 12.49 12.91 7.47
CA ARG A 402 13.74 13.56 7.08
C ARG A 402 14.90 13.04 7.91
N HIS A 403 16.03 12.76 7.27
CA HIS A 403 17.28 12.42 7.94
C HIS A 403 18.20 13.62 7.90
N ILE A 404 18.52 14.21 9.04
CA ILE A 404 19.48 15.32 9.12
C ILE A 404 20.75 14.79 9.75
N ARG A 405 21.93 15.25 9.31
CA ARG A 405 23.24 14.98 9.90
C ARG A 405 24.11 16.21 9.73
N ASP A 406 24.66 16.75 10.82
CA ASP A 406 25.48 17.99 10.82
C ASP A 406 24.75 19.22 10.27
N GLY A 407 23.45 19.34 10.55
CA GLY A 407 22.63 20.41 9.98
C GLY A 407 22.43 20.30 8.46
N ARG A 408 22.93 19.24 7.81
CA ARG A 408 22.66 18.91 6.42
C ARG A 408 21.59 17.85 6.33
N GLU A 409 20.58 18.10 5.52
CA GLU A 409 19.63 17.08 5.16
C GLU A 409 20.28 16.03 4.26
N LEU A 410 20.23 14.78 4.72
CA LEU A 410 20.50 13.59 3.93
C LEU A 410 19.21 13.18 3.24
N PRO A 411 19.27 12.34 2.19
CA PRO A 411 18.07 12.05 1.45
C PRO A 411 17.10 11.25 2.33
N GLU A 412 15.82 11.59 2.19
CA GLU A 412 14.73 11.18 3.08
C GLU A 412 14.64 9.66 3.23
N LEU A 413 14.10 9.22 4.36
CA LEU A 413 13.87 7.80 4.61
C LEU A 413 12.63 7.31 3.90
N ASN A 414 11.54 8.06 4.03
CA ASN A 414 10.25 7.71 3.47
C ASN A 414 9.40 8.99 3.31
N ARG A 415 8.61 9.04 2.25
CA ARG A 415 7.69 10.13 1.92
C ARG A 415 6.45 9.53 1.26
N ASP A 416 5.30 10.07 1.62
CA ASP A 416 4.03 9.79 0.98
C ASP A 416 3.21 11.08 0.97
N ASN A 417 3.14 11.71 -0.20
CA ASN A 417 2.43 12.97 -0.40
C ASN A 417 0.92 12.81 -0.52
N HIS A 418 0.47 11.59 -0.80
CA HIS A 418 -0.92 11.16 -1.01
C HIS A 418 -1.32 10.14 0.07
N TYR A 419 -0.73 10.27 1.26
CA TYR A 419 -0.92 9.34 2.35
C TYR A 419 -2.40 9.25 2.74
N SER A 420 -2.86 8.06 3.09
CA SER A 420 -4.18 7.86 3.67
C SER A 420 -4.08 6.99 4.93
N PRO A 421 -4.75 7.36 6.03
CA PRO A 421 -4.80 6.53 7.24
C PRO A 421 -5.52 5.21 7.02
N HIS A 422 -6.27 5.08 5.92
CA HIS A 422 -6.91 3.83 5.56
C HIS A 422 -5.95 2.86 4.84
N PHE A 423 -4.82 3.33 4.30
CA PHE A 423 -3.86 2.52 3.54
C PHE A 423 -2.47 2.59 4.18
N GLN A 424 -2.19 1.65 5.08
CA GLN A 424 -0.95 1.62 5.84
C GLN A 424 -0.25 0.28 5.65
N GLU A 425 0.97 0.32 5.13
CA GLU A 425 1.81 -0.86 4.89
C GLU A 425 3.24 -0.58 5.36
N ILE A 426 3.97 -1.64 5.71
CA ILE A 426 5.43 -1.51 5.87
C ILE A 426 6.06 -1.61 4.48
N ARG A 427 6.67 -0.52 4.04
CA ARG A 427 7.37 -0.49 2.75
C ARG A 427 8.84 -0.86 2.96
N PRO A 428 9.40 -1.80 2.19
CA PRO A 428 10.85 -1.93 2.11
C PRO A 428 11.42 -0.64 1.52
N LEU A 429 12.57 -0.20 2.02
CA LEU A 429 13.24 0.99 1.51
C LEU A 429 13.99 0.65 0.22
N LYS A 430 14.01 1.57 -0.75
CA LYS A 430 14.84 1.44 -1.96
C LYS A 430 16.33 1.24 -1.65
N ARG A 431 16.76 1.72 -0.50
CA ARG A 431 18.11 1.54 0.04
C ARG A 431 18.04 1.42 1.55
N GLN A 432 18.86 0.56 2.11
CA GLN A 432 19.04 0.53 3.56
C GLN A 432 19.73 1.83 4.02
N VAL A 433 19.29 2.39 5.14
CA VAL A 433 19.80 3.64 5.70
C VAL A 433 20.48 3.36 7.03
N ARG A 434 21.76 3.74 7.15
CA ARG A 434 22.52 3.60 8.40
C ARG A 434 22.35 4.83 9.29
N LEU A 435 21.82 4.61 10.49
CA LEU A 435 21.72 5.59 11.57
C LEU A 435 22.87 5.37 12.56
N LEU A 436 23.56 6.44 12.95
CA LEU A 436 24.72 6.41 13.85
C LEU A 436 24.45 7.25 15.12
N PRO A 437 25.06 6.92 16.27
CA PRO A 437 24.76 7.59 17.55
C PRO A 437 25.44 8.94 17.79
N VAL A 438 26.63 9.24 17.24
CA VAL A 438 27.49 10.31 17.80
C VAL A 438 28.08 11.33 16.81
N GLY A 439 28.26 12.55 17.35
CA GLY A 439 29.25 13.56 16.93
C GLY A 439 28.77 14.59 15.92
N ARG A 440 27.54 14.45 15.45
CA ARG A 440 26.98 15.14 14.31
C ARG A 440 25.50 15.32 14.58
N THR A 441 24.94 16.51 14.39
CA THR A 441 23.53 16.82 14.66
C THR A 441 22.62 15.91 13.83
N VAL A 442 22.25 14.75 14.36
CA VAL A 442 21.33 13.80 13.73
C VAL A 442 19.95 14.06 14.28
N HIS A 443 19.05 14.45 13.39
CA HIS A 443 17.63 14.61 13.69
C HIS A 443 16.81 13.82 12.69
N TRP A 444 15.91 13.00 13.20
CA TRP A 444 14.78 12.53 12.41
C TRP A 444 13.60 13.44 12.68
N ALA A 445 13.12 14.12 11.65
CA ALA A 445 11.87 14.87 11.72
C ALA A 445 10.81 14.09 10.95
N ARG A 446 9.81 13.57 11.67
CA ARG A 446 8.61 13.06 11.02
C ARG A 446 7.58 14.16 11.02
N THR A 447 7.13 14.51 9.83
CA THR A 447 6.18 15.59 9.63
C THR A 447 4.94 15.03 8.99
N GLY A 448 3.81 15.23 9.68
CA GLY A 448 2.48 14.96 9.14
C GLY A 448 1.85 16.29 8.70
N HIS A 449 1.23 16.28 7.53
CA HIS A 449 0.21 17.26 7.18
C HIS A 449 -1.14 16.62 7.49
N LEU A 450 -1.97 17.38 8.17
CA LEU A 450 -3.30 16.99 8.65
C LEU A 450 -4.35 18.00 8.22
#